data_AF-B9KAF3-F1
#
_entry.id   AF-B9KAF3-F1
#
_cell.length_a   1.000
_cell.length_b   1.000
_cell.length_c   1.000
_cell.angle_alpha   90.00
_cell.angle_beta   90.00
_cell.angle_gamma   90.00
#
_symmetry.space_group_name_H-M   'P 1'
#
loop_
_entity.id
_entity.type
_entity.pdbx_description
1 polymer ?
#
loop_
_entity_poly.entity_id
_entity_poly.type
_entity_poly.pdbx_seq_one_letter_code
_entity_poly.pdbx_strand_id
1 'polypeptide(L)'
;MKKYVFTIVYVVLVIASFVVVFSLGKIETGPEVFLPGYNGDPEKTTNENVKNLFRLNRDFGGSSSIVIVVESSESFFKDARALYDLHEELARKSYISSVMSPVNLPRFSGFRVESYFENGAVSEDILKDPSSESFITKDGKYALLNVIFKKDVNAREKIPEIKSVVSRYFEKNYLFGEPVLDSALFKELVKQTLVYPVFMFLVIFLLFYYQLRSFRAALFSLIVPVLSTFFVFAVFFAVGKTLNTMTVMTISFLLIIGSAYGLHFYNALFRFEDRKEAIRHIFKPILFSMLTTAAGFMSFIFIDIRAFRELGILVSSGLAVVVLVIFTSGVELFRDYSPKRLPRNFGMKYVGRKAATVALIVFLIVAGLSPFLLPKVPVGSDMVSYFSKNSELVKAYDLIVDKFNMREPLYLVLEKDSSFVGTDSKTIRELVEKIEQSGYVSSVVFPVDIPVPIMYALSRANPFLKTFVGDRNRIRLIVNLTPEGYEHAKEVVKQINEIVEGTGWNHYVAGSVLIWNDINDSILRSQVQSMLLPPS
;
A
#
# COMPACT_ATOMS: atom_id res chain seq x y z
N MET A 1 39.06 31.01 -8.37
CA MET A 1 38.42 29.99 -7.49
C MET A 1 37.70 30.55 -6.27
N LYS A 2 38.19 31.59 -5.55
CA LYS A 2 37.50 32.15 -4.34
C LYS A 2 36.06 32.68 -4.55
N LYS A 3 35.58 32.83 -5.79
CA LYS A 3 34.27 33.41 -6.13
C LYS A 3 33.11 32.41 -6.12
N TYR A 4 33.39 31.12 -6.27
CA TYR A 4 32.40 30.06 -6.43
C TYR A 4 32.65 28.88 -5.47
N VAL A 5 33.16 29.18 -4.26
CA VAL A 5 33.60 28.14 -3.33
C VAL A 5 32.43 27.28 -2.91
N PHE A 6 31.31 27.90 -2.53
CA PHE A 6 30.12 27.17 -2.11
C PHE A 6 29.48 26.39 -3.26
N THR A 7 29.49 26.96 -4.47
CA THR A 7 28.97 26.32 -5.67
C THR A 7 29.79 25.08 -6.03
N ILE A 8 31.13 25.16 -5.97
CA ILE A 8 32.01 24.01 -6.24
C ILE A 8 31.80 22.92 -5.18
N VAL A 9 31.76 23.28 -3.89
CA VAL A 9 31.48 22.33 -2.80
C VAL A 9 30.13 21.66 -3.01
N TYR A 10 29.09 22.42 -3.32
CA TYR A 10 27.76 21.88 -3.57
C TYR A 10 27.74 20.92 -4.77
N VAL A 11 28.38 21.26 -5.88
CA VAL A 11 28.48 20.38 -7.05
C VAL A 11 29.21 19.07 -6.70
N VAL A 12 30.30 19.13 -5.93
CA VAL A 12 31.02 17.94 -5.48
C VAL A 12 30.14 17.07 -4.58
N LEU A 13 29.43 17.68 -3.61
CA LEU A 13 28.50 16.97 -2.73
C LEU A 13 27.38 16.31 -3.53
N VAL A 14 26.80 17.01 -4.49
CA VAL A 14 25.77 16.47 -5.38
C VAL A 14 26.31 15.27 -6.16
N ILE A 15 27.49 15.37 -6.78
CA ILE A 15 28.08 14.24 -7.52
C ILE A 15 28.28 13.04 -6.59
N ALA A 16 28.80 13.25 -5.38
CA ALA A 16 28.92 12.19 -4.38
C ALA A 16 27.55 11.60 -4.01
N SER A 17 26.53 12.45 -3.83
CA SER A 17 25.17 12.02 -3.55
C SER A 17 24.57 11.18 -4.68
N PHE A 18 24.83 11.52 -5.94
CA PHE A 18 24.46 10.68 -7.08
C PHE A 18 25.09 9.29 -6.99
N VAL A 19 26.39 9.21 -6.72
CA VAL A 19 27.08 7.91 -6.56
C VAL A 19 26.44 7.09 -5.44
N VAL A 20 26.14 7.70 -4.29
CA VAL A 20 25.52 7.00 -3.15
C VAL A 20 24.09 6.55 -3.48
N VAL A 21 23.26 7.41 -4.07
CA VAL A 21 21.89 7.06 -4.45
C VAL A 21 21.86 5.91 -5.46
N PHE A 22 22.72 5.92 -6.47
CA PHE A 22 22.74 4.86 -7.49
C PHE A 22 23.42 3.57 -7.02
N SER A 23 24.29 3.61 -6.01
CA SER A 23 24.96 2.42 -5.46
C SER A 23 24.21 1.77 -4.30
N LEU A 24 23.61 2.56 -3.41
CA LEU A 24 22.93 2.09 -2.20
C LEU A 24 21.40 2.20 -2.28
N GLY A 25 20.87 2.81 -3.33
CA GLY A 25 19.43 3.07 -3.49
C GLY A 25 18.61 1.79 -3.47
N LYS A 26 17.68 1.72 -2.51
CA LYS A 26 16.73 0.62 -2.34
C LYS A 26 15.34 1.17 -2.07
N ILE A 27 14.32 0.57 -2.68
CA ILE A 27 12.92 0.93 -2.49
C ILE A 27 12.15 -0.28 -1.97
N GLU A 28 11.47 -0.09 -0.85
CA GLU A 28 10.59 -1.03 -0.17
C GLU A 28 9.15 -0.70 -0.57
N THR A 29 8.49 -1.61 -1.29
CA THR A 29 7.20 -1.33 -1.95
C THR A 29 6.05 -2.08 -1.31
N GLY A 30 6.36 -2.97 -0.37
CA GLY A 30 5.35 -3.77 0.29
C GLY A 30 4.48 -2.92 1.23
N PRO A 31 3.23 -3.35 1.47
CA PRO A 31 2.29 -2.64 2.33
C PRO A 31 2.78 -2.56 3.79
N GLU A 32 3.79 -3.35 4.17
CA GLU A 32 4.30 -3.46 5.53
C GLU A 32 4.84 -2.13 6.07
N VAL A 33 5.33 -1.25 5.20
CA VAL A 33 5.84 0.08 5.57
C VAL A 33 4.77 0.99 6.20
N PHE A 34 3.49 0.66 5.98
CA PHE A 34 2.34 1.35 6.56
C PHE A 34 1.84 0.70 7.85
N LEU A 35 2.39 -0.44 8.24
CA LEU A 35 1.98 -1.15 9.45
C LEU A 35 2.39 -0.38 10.70
N PRO A 36 1.47 -0.18 11.66
CA PRO A 36 1.79 0.51 12.89
C PRO A 36 2.89 -0.21 13.66
N GLY A 37 3.87 0.53 14.17
CA GLY A 37 4.99 -0.05 14.92
C GLY A 37 5.97 -0.90 14.10
N TYR A 38 5.79 -1.07 12.79
CA TYR A 38 6.74 -1.78 11.94
C TYR A 38 7.94 -0.91 11.58
N ASN A 39 9.14 -1.41 11.85
CA ASN A 39 10.40 -0.69 11.61
C ASN A 39 11.36 -1.42 10.65
N GLY A 40 10.85 -2.29 9.78
CA GLY A 40 11.65 -3.10 8.85
C GLY A 40 12.07 -4.47 9.39
N ASP A 41 11.72 -4.78 10.64
CA ASP A 41 11.98 -6.06 11.29
C ASP A 41 10.66 -6.63 11.85
N PRO A 42 10.10 -7.67 11.21
CA PRO A 42 8.87 -8.34 11.66
C PRO A 42 8.89 -8.80 13.12
N GLU A 43 10.05 -9.17 13.66
CA GLU A 43 10.16 -9.71 15.02
C GLU A 43 10.23 -8.62 16.09
N LYS A 44 10.58 -7.40 15.69
CA LYS A 44 10.72 -6.23 16.58
C LYS A 44 9.56 -5.24 16.48
N THR A 45 8.49 -5.60 15.78
CA THR A 45 7.29 -4.77 15.73
C THR A 45 6.68 -4.64 17.14
N THR A 46 6.23 -3.43 17.48
CA THR A 46 5.54 -3.16 18.76
C THR A 46 4.05 -3.47 18.69
N ASN A 47 3.50 -3.67 17.49
CA ASN A 47 2.08 -3.96 17.29
C ASN A 47 1.84 -5.49 17.26
N GLU A 48 0.96 -5.96 18.14
CA GLU A 48 0.68 -7.38 18.30
C GLU A 48 -0.03 -8.01 17.10
N ASN A 49 -0.98 -7.30 16.47
CA ASN A 49 -1.67 -7.78 15.27
C ASN A 49 -0.70 -7.93 14.10
N VAL A 50 0.24 -6.99 13.95
CA VAL A 50 1.33 -7.07 12.96
C VAL A 50 2.22 -8.28 13.24
N LYS A 51 2.60 -8.49 14.51
CA LYS A 51 3.40 -9.66 14.92
C LYS A 51 2.67 -10.98 14.61
N ASN A 52 1.38 -11.05 14.90
CA ASN A 52 0.56 -12.23 14.65
C ASN A 52 0.43 -12.53 13.15
N LEU A 53 0.31 -11.50 12.29
CA LEU A 53 0.30 -11.68 10.83
C LEU A 53 1.63 -12.25 10.32
N PHE A 54 2.77 -11.76 10.81
CA PHE A 54 4.07 -12.31 10.42
C PHE A 54 4.28 -13.73 10.97
N ARG A 55 3.83 -14.03 12.20
CA ARG A 55 3.83 -15.40 12.75
C ARG A 55 3.03 -16.35 11.88
N LEU A 56 1.82 -15.95 11.48
CA LEU A 56 0.95 -16.72 10.59
C LEU A 56 1.68 -17.11 9.29
N ASN A 57 2.29 -16.13 8.62
CA ASN A 57 3.02 -16.33 7.38
C ASN A 57 4.25 -17.22 7.57
N ARG A 58 4.96 -17.12 8.69
CA ARG A 58 6.08 -17.99 9.01
C ARG A 58 5.64 -19.43 9.25
N ASP A 59 4.57 -19.63 10.01
CA ASP A 59 4.18 -20.92 10.58
C ASP A 59 3.41 -21.80 9.58
N PHE A 60 2.53 -21.20 8.78
CA PHE A 60 1.70 -21.93 7.79
C PHE A 60 2.25 -21.81 6.36
N GLY A 61 3.38 -21.11 6.20
CA GLY A 61 3.98 -20.81 4.92
C GLY A 61 3.18 -19.75 4.16
N GLY A 62 3.72 -18.53 4.12
CA GLY A 62 3.27 -17.42 3.30
C GLY A 62 3.45 -17.71 1.82
N SER A 63 2.73 -18.70 1.33
CA SER A 63 2.65 -19.00 -0.08
C SER A 63 1.85 -17.85 -0.68
N SER A 64 2.55 -16.91 -1.31
CA SER A 64 1.87 -15.85 -2.05
C SER A 64 0.88 -16.51 -2.99
N SER A 65 -0.33 -15.98 -3.03
CA SER A 65 -1.38 -16.51 -3.87
C SER A 65 -2.14 -15.38 -4.53
N ILE A 66 -2.72 -15.69 -5.68
CA ILE A 66 -3.64 -14.81 -6.35
C ILE A 66 -4.92 -15.56 -6.65
N VAL A 67 -6.00 -14.80 -6.69
CA VAL A 67 -7.31 -15.24 -7.14
C VAL A 67 -7.50 -14.70 -8.55
N ILE A 68 -7.88 -15.57 -9.47
CA ILE A 68 -8.22 -15.23 -10.84
C ILE A 68 -9.69 -15.55 -11.03
N VAL A 69 -10.49 -14.55 -11.34
CA VAL A 69 -11.89 -14.72 -11.71
C VAL A 69 -12.04 -14.55 -13.21
N VAL A 70 -12.68 -15.51 -13.86
CA VAL A 70 -12.95 -15.51 -15.30
C VAL A 70 -14.45 -15.59 -15.55
N GLU A 71 -14.94 -14.83 -16.55
CA GLU A 71 -16.32 -14.88 -17.02
C GLU A 71 -16.38 -15.67 -18.33
N SER A 72 -17.26 -16.67 -18.40
CA SER A 72 -17.57 -17.35 -19.65
C SER A 72 -18.73 -16.66 -20.39
N SER A 73 -18.69 -16.72 -21.72
CA SER A 73 -19.79 -16.26 -22.58
C SER A 73 -21.00 -17.20 -22.50
N GLU A 74 -20.74 -18.48 -22.25
CA GLU A 74 -21.73 -19.50 -21.89
C GLU A 74 -21.55 -19.93 -20.42
N SER A 75 -22.27 -20.95 -19.97
CA SER A 75 -22.05 -21.52 -18.63
C SER A 75 -20.90 -22.53 -18.67
N PHE A 76 -20.04 -22.53 -17.65
CA PHE A 76 -19.01 -23.56 -17.43
C PHE A 76 -19.59 -24.97 -17.21
N PHE A 77 -20.89 -25.07 -16.93
CA PHE A 77 -21.61 -26.35 -16.93
C PHE A 77 -21.86 -26.91 -18.33
N LYS A 78 -21.71 -26.09 -19.38
CA LYS A 78 -21.85 -26.48 -20.79
C LYS A 78 -20.50 -26.67 -21.48
N ASP A 79 -19.60 -25.73 -21.30
CA ASP A 79 -18.23 -25.80 -21.84
C ASP A 79 -17.25 -25.11 -20.90
N ALA A 80 -16.26 -25.87 -20.43
CA ALA A 80 -15.17 -25.43 -19.59
C ALA A 80 -13.81 -25.83 -20.15
N ARG A 81 -13.69 -26.14 -21.45
CA ARG A 81 -12.40 -26.48 -22.09
C ARG A 81 -11.37 -25.36 -21.97
N ALA A 82 -11.78 -24.11 -22.22
CA ALA A 82 -10.90 -22.95 -22.03
C ALA A 82 -10.44 -22.79 -20.56
N LEU A 83 -11.28 -23.17 -19.60
CA LEU A 83 -10.93 -23.16 -18.17
C LEU A 83 -9.90 -24.26 -17.86
N TYR A 84 -10.07 -25.46 -18.44
CA TYR A 84 -9.11 -26.56 -18.34
C TYR A 84 -7.76 -26.19 -18.96
N ASP A 85 -7.74 -25.63 -20.17
CA ASP A 85 -6.50 -25.24 -20.87
C ASP A 85 -5.76 -24.14 -20.10
N LEU A 86 -6.49 -23.15 -19.56
CA LEU A 86 -5.93 -22.13 -18.68
C LEU A 86 -5.34 -22.76 -17.40
N HIS A 87 -6.06 -23.68 -16.77
CA HIS A 87 -5.59 -24.39 -15.58
C HIS A 87 -4.27 -25.11 -15.85
N GLU A 88 -4.22 -25.92 -16.91
CA GLU A 88 -3.05 -26.69 -17.30
C GLU A 88 -1.86 -25.79 -17.64
N GLU A 89 -2.08 -24.70 -18.38
CA GLU A 89 -1.00 -23.78 -18.71
C GLU A 89 -0.41 -23.11 -17.47
N LEU A 90 -1.26 -22.67 -16.53
CA LEU A 90 -0.82 -22.09 -15.26
C LEU A 90 -0.09 -23.15 -14.41
N ALA A 91 -0.63 -24.36 -14.30
CA ALA A 91 -0.04 -25.45 -13.53
C ALA A 91 1.36 -25.86 -14.04
N ARG A 92 1.62 -25.71 -15.35
CA ARG A 92 2.93 -26.00 -15.96
C ARG A 92 3.99 -24.92 -15.73
N LYS A 93 3.62 -23.73 -15.24
CA LYS A 93 4.59 -22.66 -14.98
C LYS A 93 5.53 -23.08 -13.85
N SER A 94 6.83 -23.01 -14.11
CA SER A 94 7.87 -23.44 -13.16
C SER A 94 7.84 -22.71 -11.81
N TYR A 95 7.23 -21.52 -11.76
CA TYR A 95 7.11 -20.67 -10.58
C TYR A 95 5.78 -20.82 -9.82
N ILE A 96 4.83 -21.58 -10.36
CA ILE A 96 3.56 -21.91 -9.71
C ILE A 96 3.74 -23.22 -8.93
N SER A 97 3.30 -23.23 -7.68
CA SER A 97 3.32 -24.41 -6.81
C SER A 97 2.09 -25.28 -7.05
N SER A 98 0.91 -24.66 -7.17
CA SER A 98 -0.34 -25.35 -7.43
C SER A 98 -1.39 -24.37 -7.95
N VAL A 99 -2.33 -24.88 -8.75
CA VAL A 99 -3.54 -24.18 -9.16
C VAL A 99 -4.72 -24.98 -8.63
N MET A 100 -5.65 -24.31 -7.97
CA MET A 100 -6.93 -24.88 -7.51
C MET A 100 -8.07 -24.19 -8.24
N SER A 101 -8.98 -24.96 -8.81
CA SER A 101 -10.11 -24.44 -9.61
C SER A 101 -11.20 -25.52 -9.73
N PRO A 102 -12.39 -25.21 -10.28
CA PRO A 102 -13.42 -26.21 -10.57
C PRO A 102 -12.94 -27.44 -11.35
N VAL A 103 -11.81 -27.33 -12.07
CA VAL A 103 -11.20 -28.40 -12.87
C VAL A 103 -10.63 -29.55 -12.03
N ASN A 104 -10.05 -29.24 -10.86
CA ASN A 104 -9.30 -30.21 -10.05
C ASN A 104 -9.74 -30.25 -8.59
N LEU A 105 -10.90 -29.66 -8.28
CA LEU A 105 -11.51 -29.79 -6.95
C LEU A 105 -11.89 -31.26 -6.70
N PRO A 106 -11.47 -31.83 -5.56
CA PRO A 106 -11.77 -33.22 -5.23
C PRO A 106 -13.25 -33.36 -4.88
N ARG A 107 -13.95 -34.24 -5.60
CA ARG A 107 -15.29 -34.71 -5.24
C ARG A 107 -15.14 -35.95 -4.37
N PHE A 108 -15.48 -35.84 -3.10
CA PHE A 108 -15.45 -36.98 -2.18
C PHE A 108 -16.75 -37.78 -2.26
N SER A 109 -16.66 -39.04 -2.66
CA SER A 109 -17.78 -40.00 -2.69
C SER A 109 -17.41 -41.24 -1.87
N GLY A 110 -17.66 -41.16 -0.56
CA GLY A 110 -17.15 -42.14 0.41
C GLY A 110 -15.63 -42.11 0.48
N PHE A 111 -14.96 -43.21 0.12
CA PHE A 111 -13.49 -43.30 0.07
C PHE A 111 -12.90 -42.98 -1.32
N ARG A 112 -13.72 -42.64 -2.31
CA ARG A 112 -13.27 -42.28 -3.66
C ARG A 112 -13.13 -40.77 -3.81
N VAL A 113 -12.09 -40.36 -4.54
CA VAL A 113 -11.85 -38.98 -4.95
C VAL A 113 -12.05 -38.92 -6.47
N GLU A 114 -13.10 -38.23 -6.88
CA GLU A 114 -13.46 -37.98 -8.29
C GLU A 114 -13.22 -36.50 -8.64
N SER A 115 -13.37 -36.11 -9.90
CA SER A 115 -13.30 -34.72 -10.33
C SER A 115 -14.69 -34.20 -10.66
N TYR A 116 -14.95 -32.92 -10.41
CA TYR A 116 -16.14 -32.25 -10.92
C TYR A 116 -16.06 -31.98 -12.43
N PHE A 117 -14.87 -32.02 -13.03
CA PHE A 117 -14.70 -31.78 -14.45
C PHE A 117 -14.75 -33.08 -15.25
N GLU A 118 -15.76 -33.21 -16.11
CA GLU A 118 -16.01 -34.38 -16.93
C GLU A 118 -16.47 -33.96 -18.34
N ASN A 119 -16.01 -34.67 -19.37
CA ASN A 119 -16.42 -34.44 -20.76
C ASN A 119 -16.29 -32.98 -21.27
N GLY A 120 -15.35 -32.21 -20.74
CA GLY A 120 -15.11 -30.82 -21.15
C GLY A 120 -15.97 -29.78 -20.44
N ALA A 121 -16.77 -30.17 -19.45
CA ALA A 121 -17.62 -29.27 -18.66
C ALA A 121 -17.44 -29.54 -17.15
N VAL A 122 -17.83 -28.57 -16.33
CA VAL A 122 -17.95 -28.78 -14.88
C VAL A 122 -19.33 -29.38 -14.61
N SER A 123 -19.41 -30.43 -13.80
CA SER A 123 -20.68 -31.03 -13.38
C SER A 123 -21.42 -30.11 -12.42
N GLU A 124 -22.74 -29.96 -12.58
CA GLU A 124 -23.61 -29.22 -11.66
C GLU A 124 -23.61 -29.79 -10.23
N ASP A 125 -23.16 -31.04 -10.06
CA ASP A 125 -22.99 -31.64 -8.72
C ASP A 125 -22.02 -30.83 -7.84
N ILE A 126 -21.15 -30.01 -8.44
CA ILE A 126 -20.27 -29.08 -7.71
C ILE A 126 -21.07 -28.07 -6.86
N LEU A 127 -22.32 -27.78 -7.21
CA LEU A 127 -23.17 -26.85 -6.44
C LEU A 127 -23.74 -27.50 -5.17
N LYS A 128 -23.64 -28.82 -5.03
CA LYS A 128 -24.11 -29.54 -3.83
C LYS A 128 -23.05 -29.61 -2.73
N ASP A 129 -21.80 -29.31 -3.06
CA ASP A 129 -20.69 -29.25 -2.11
C ASP A 129 -20.51 -27.80 -1.62
N PRO A 130 -20.79 -27.50 -0.33
CA PRO A 130 -20.65 -26.16 0.22
C PRO A 130 -19.23 -25.59 0.06
N SER A 131 -18.22 -26.46 0.00
CA SER A 131 -16.81 -26.05 -0.11
C SER A 131 -16.46 -25.53 -1.50
N SER A 132 -17.25 -25.86 -2.52
CA SER A 132 -17.03 -25.46 -3.91
C SER A 132 -17.87 -24.26 -4.37
N GLU A 133 -18.80 -23.76 -3.54
CA GLU A 133 -19.49 -22.49 -3.79
C GLU A 133 -18.51 -21.30 -3.93
N SER A 134 -17.32 -21.40 -3.33
CA SER A 134 -16.26 -20.39 -3.45
C SER A 134 -15.50 -20.45 -4.79
N PHE A 135 -15.76 -21.44 -5.66
CA PHE A 135 -14.99 -21.64 -6.90
C PHE A 135 -15.80 -21.45 -8.19
N ILE A 136 -17.13 -21.52 -8.14
CA ILE A 136 -18.00 -21.32 -9.30
C ILE A 136 -19.34 -20.73 -8.89
N THR A 137 -19.89 -19.81 -9.68
CA THR A 137 -21.21 -19.22 -9.40
C THR A 137 -22.34 -20.20 -9.71
N LYS A 138 -23.51 -20.01 -9.09
CA LYS A 138 -24.70 -20.88 -9.27
C LYS A 138 -25.21 -20.95 -10.71
N ASP A 139 -25.01 -19.90 -11.50
CA ASP A 139 -25.32 -19.85 -12.93
C ASP A 139 -24.21 -20.46 -13.82
N GLY A 140 -23.09 -20.85 -13.22
CA GLY A 140 -21.89 -21.33 -13.89
C GLY A 140 -21.23 -20.28 -14.78
N LYS A 141 -21.56 -18.99 -14.62
CA LYS A 141 -21.05 -17.94 -15.50
C LYS A 141 -19.64 -17.47 -15.11
N TYR A 142 -19.32 -17.52 -13.82
CA TYR A 142 -18.01 -17.14 -13.30
C TYR A 142 -17.34 -18.33 -12.62
N ALA A 143 -16.04 -18.47 -12.85
CA ALA A 143 -15.19 -19.44 -12.19
C ALA A 143 -14.00 -18.73 -11.55
N LEU A 144 -13.56 -19.26 -10.41
CA LEU A 144 -12.45 -18.75 -9.63
C LEU A 144 -11.32 -19.77 -9.62
N LEU A 145 -10.10 -19.30 -9.88
CA LEU A 145 -8.88 -20.08 -9.77
C LEU A 145 -8.01 -19.47 -8.68
N ASN A 146 -7.62 -20.28 -7.70
CA ASN A 146 -6.61 -19.91 -6.72
C ASN A 146 -5.24 -20.43 -7.19
N VAL A 147 -4.30 -19.51 -7.40
CA VAL A 147 -2.96 -19.82 -7.89
C VAL A 147 -1.97 -19.55 -6.77
N ILE A 148 -1.27 -20.59 -6.32
CA ILE A 148 -0.27 -20.52 -5.25
C ILE A 148 1.12 -20.52 -5.87
N PHE A 149 1.95 -19.55 -5.53
CA PHE A 149 3.33 -19.44 -6.01
C PHE A 149 4.27 -20.29 -5.15
N LYS A 150 5.42 -20.67 -5.72
CA LYS A 150 6.51 -21.29 -4.95
C LYS A 150 7.15 -20.25 -4.02
N LYS A 151 7.62 -20.68 -2.85
CA LYS A 151 8.12 -19.79 -1.77
C LYS A 151 9.23 -18.82 -2.21
N ASP A 152 10.12 -19.25 -3.11
CA ASP A 152 11.29 -18.44 -3.52
C ASP A 152 11.03 -17.55 -4.74
N VAL A 153 9.76 -17.43 -5.18
CA VAL A 153 9.39 -16.65 -6.36
C VAL A 153 8.92 -15.27 -5.97
N ASN A 154 9.46 -14.24 -6.64
CA ASN A 154 8.88 -12.90 -6.61
C ASN A 154 7.59 -12.86 -7.44
N ALA A 155 6.46 -13.18 -6.82
CA ALA A 155 5.15 -13.28 -7.49
C ALA A 155 4.75 -11.98 -8.20
N ARG A 156 5.08 -10.81 -7.64
CA ARG A 156 4.81 -9.47 -8.20
C ARG A 156 5.31 -9.33 -9.63
N GLU A 157 6.49 -9.86 -9.94
CA GLU A 157 7.13 -9.78 -11.26
C GLU A 157 6.49 -10.71 -12.29
N LYS A 158 5.74 -11.73 -11.83
CA LYS A 158 5.04 -12.69 -12.69
C LYS A 158 3.61 -12.27 -13.02
N ILE A 159 3.05 -11.27 -12.32
CA ILE A 159 1.68 -10.80 -12.56
C ILE A 159 1.42 -10.34 -14.00
N PRO A 160 2.31 -9.57 -14.67
CA PRO A 160 2.09 -9.18 -16.06
C PRO A 160 2.04 -10.38 -17.01
N GLU A 161 2.89 -11.40 -16.77
CA GLU A 161 2.90 -12.65 -17.54
C GLU A 161 1.58 -13.41 -17.33
N ILE A 162 1.16 -13.62 -16.08
CA ILE A 162 -0.09 -14.33 -15.77
C ILE A 162 -1.30 -13.60 -16.38
N LYS A 163 -1.37 -12.27 -16.25
CA LYS A 163 -2.45 -11.49 -16.87
C LYS A 163 -2.51 -11.70 -18.38
N SER A 164 -1.35 -11.76 -19.05
CA SER A 164 -1.28 -12.04 -20.48
C SER A 164 -1.76 -13.45 -20.83
N VAL A 165 -1.42 -14.45 -20.03
CA VAL A 165 -1.88 -15.84 -20.20
C VAL A 165 -3.39 -15.92 -20.07
N VAL A 166 -3.96 -15.39 -18.98
CA VAL A 166 -5.41 -15.41 -18.71
C VAL A 166 -6.19 -14.70 -19.80
N SER A 167 -5.70 -13.54 -20.26
CA SER A 167 -6.36 -12.74 -21.30
C SER A 167 -6.41 -13.40 -22.68
N ARG A 168 -5.62 -14.47 -22.94
CA ARG A 168 -5.73 -15.26 -24.17
C ARG A 168 -6.92 -16.22 -24.17
N TYR A 169 -7.37 -16.66 -23.00
CA TYR A 169 -8.49 -17.59 -22.86
C TYR A 169 -9.80 -16.86 -22.56
N PHE A 170 -9.75 -15.80 -21.76
CA PHE A 170 -10.94 -15.06 -21.32
C PHE A 170 -10.76 -13.56 -21.49
N GLU A 171 -11.63 -12.94 -22.30
CA GLU A 171 -11.62 -11.49 -22.51
C GLU A 171 -11.92 -10.74 -21.20
N LYS A 172 -12.91 -11.22 -20.45
CA LYS A 172 -13.27 -10.67 -19.14
C LYS A 172 -12.64 -11.51 -18.03
N ASN A 173 -11.54 -11.00 -17.52
CA ASN A 173 -10.80 -11.61 -16.44
C ASN A 173 -10.39 -10.57 -15.39
N TYR A 174 -10.31 -11.02 -14.15
CA TYR A 174 -10.01 -10.18 -13.00
C TYR A 174 -9.02 -10.91 -12.09
N LEU A 175 -7.91 -10.24 -11.79
CA LEU A 175 -6.89 -10.77 -10.89
C LEU A 175 -6.95 -10.00 -9.58
N PHE A 176 -6.88 -10.73 -8.47
CA PHE A 176 -6.86 -10.18 -7.12
C PHE A 176 -5.86 -10.94 -6.25
N GLY A 177 -5.44 -10.32 -5.14
CA GLY A 177 -4.47 -10.89 -4.20
C GLY A 177 -3.26 -9.98 -4.02
N GLU A 178 -2.53 -10.19 -2.93
CA GLU A 178 -1.41 -9.36 -2.49
C GLU A 178 -0.36 -9.12 -3.60
N PRO A 179 0.11 -10.13 -4.35
CA PRO A 179 1.05 -9.88 -5.45
C PRO A 179 0.52 -8.95 -6.56
N VAL A 180 -0.80 -8.96 -6.80
CA VAL A 180 -1.46 -8.10 -7.81
C VAL A 180 -1.51 -6.66 -7.31
N LEU A 181 -1.89 -6.48 -6.04
CA LEU A 181 -1.86 -5.20 -5.34
C LEU A 181 -0.44 -4.61 -5.38
N ASP A 182 0.57 -5.39 -5.00
CA ASP A 182 1.97 -4.98 -5.02
C ASP A 182 2.45 -4.59 -6.43
N SER A 183 2.05 -5.34 -7.46
CA SER A 183 2.42 -5.05 -8.84
C SER A 183 1.79 -3.74 -9.31
N ALA A 184 0.53 -3.49 -8.94
CA ALA A 184 -0.17 -2.25 -9.25
C ALA A 184 0.42 -1.04 -8.51
N LEU A 185 0.71 -1.19 -7.20
CA LEU A 185 1.38 -0.16 -6.41
C LEU A 185 2.77 0.14 -6.96
N PHE A 186 3.56 -0.88 -7.27
CA PHE A 186 4.89 -0.70 -7.87
C PHE A 186 4.85 0.06 -9.19
N LYS A 187 3.88 -0.25 -10.07
CA LYS A 187 3.70 0.50 -11.31
C LYS A 187 3.41 1.98 -11.05
N GLU A 188 2.61 2.28 -10.04
CA GLU A 188 2.31 3.67 -9.66
C GLU A 188 3.53 4.37 -9.04
N LEU A 189 4.32 3.67 -8.23
CA LEU A 189 5.59 4.17 -7.69
C LEU A 189 6.57 4.57 -8.78
N VAL A 190 6.70 3.75 -9.82
CA VAL A 190 7.56 4.06 -10.97
C VAL A 190 7.09 5.37 -11.63
N LYS A 191 5.77 5.57 -11.81
CA LYS A 191 5.25 6.84 -12.34
C LYS A 191 5.51 8.02 -11.41
N GLN A 192 5.29 7.85 -10.11
CA GLN A 192 5.55 8.89 -9.11
C GLN A 192 7.03 9.28 -9.02
N THR A 193 7.93 8.34 -9.33
CA THR A 193 9.38 8.60 -9.30
C THR A 193 9.88 9.22 -10.61
N LEU A 194 9.43 8.70 -11.76
CA LEU A 194 10.05 9.01 -13.06
C LEU A 194 9.18 9.88 -13.97
N VAL A 195 7.86 9.74 -13.92
CA VAL A 195 6.95 10.39 -14.87
C VAL A 195 6.41 11.70 -14.30
N TYR A 196 5.81 11.66 -13.11
CA TYR A 196 5.17 12.84 -12.53
C TYR A 196 6.15 13.97 -12.22
N PRO A 197 7.34 13.73 -11.62
CA PRO A 197 8.28 14.81 -11.32
C PRO A 197 8.81 15.48 -12.59
N VAL A 198 9.01 14.73 -13.68
CA VAL A 198 9.45 15.28 -14.97
C VAL A 198 8.36 16.18 -15.57
N PHE A 199 7.10 15.72 -15.56
CA PHE A 199 5.99 16.52 -16.05
C PHE A 199 5.76 17.77 -15.18
N MET A 200 5.79 17.63 -13.86
CA MET A 200 5.72 18.74 -12.91
C MET A 200 6.85 19.75 -13.13
N PHE A 201 8.08 19.27 -13.28
CA PHE A 201 9.24 20.11 -13.56
C PHE A 201 9.01 20.91 -14.84
N LEU A 202 8.58 20.26 -15.93
CA LEU A 202 8.33 20.94 -17.20
C LEU A 202 7.25 22.02 -17.07
N VAL A 203 6.12 21.70 -16.44
CA VAL A 203 5.01 22.65 -16.27
C VAL A 203 5.44 23.84 -15.41
N ILE A 204 6.05 23.60 -14.24
CA ILE A 204 6.51 24.67 -13.34
C ILE A 204 7.62 25.48 -14.02
N PHE A 205 8.51 24.82 -14.76
CA PHE A 205 9.57 25.48 -15.53
C PHE A 205 9.00 26.44 -16.56
N LEU A 206 8.00 26.02 -17.35
CA LEU A 206 7.36 26.89 -18.33
C LEU A 206 6.66 28.08 -17.68
N LEU A 207 5.99 27.87 -16.55
CA LEU A 207 5.36 28.94 -15.77
C LEU A 207 6.38 29.94 -15.23
N PHE A 208 7.46 29.45 -14.61
CA PHE A 208 8.51 30.31 -14.07
C PHE A 208 9.29 31.00 -15.19
N TYR A 209 9.55 30.33 -16.29
CA TYR A 209 10.18 30.93 -17.46
C TYR A 209 9.31 32.05 -18.04
N TYR A 210 7.99 31.83 -18.15
CA TYR A 210 7.05 32.86 -18.57
C TYR A 210 7.04 34.07 -17.63
N GLN A 211 6.97 33.83 -16.31
CA GLN A 211 6.92 34.89 -15.31
C GLN A 211 8.25 35.64 -15.19
N LEU A 212 9.36 34.94 -15.01
CA LEU A 212 10.69 35.51 -14.76
C LEU A 212 11.40 36.00 -16.02
N ARG A 213 10.96 35.53 -17.20
CA ARG A 213 11.56 35.83 -18.53
C ARG A 213 13.06 35.55 -18.59
N SER A 214 13.53 34.60 -17.77
CA SER A 214 14.93 34.21 -17.66
C SER A 214 15.04 32.71 -17.50
N PHE A 215 15.65 32.07 -18.51
CA PHE A 215 15.90 30.63 -18.50
C PHE A 215 16.76 30.22 -17.30
N ARG A 216 17.82 30.98 -17.03
CA ARG A 216 18.74 30.71 -15.91
C ARG A 216 18.03 30.79 -14.56
N ALA A 217 17.15 31.78 -14.39
CA ALA A 217 16.39 31.95 -13.16
C ALA A 217 15.38 30.82 -12.95
N ALA A 218 14.58 30.52 -13.98
CA ALA A 218 13.58 29.45 -13.93
C ALA A 218 14.25 28.09 -13.68
N LEU A 219 15.34 27.79 -14.39
CA LEU A 219 16.07 26.54 -14.22
C LEU A 219 16.71 26.45 -12.83
N PHE A 220 17.35 27.52 -12.34
CA PHE A 220 17.96 27.52 -11.02
C PHE A 220 16.94 27.27 -9.90
N SER A 221 15.77 27.92 -9.98
CA SER A 221 14.70 27.72 -9.00
C SER A 221 14.22 26.28 -8.90
N LEU A 222 14.29 25.50 -9.98
CA LEU A 222 13.83 24.11 -9.99
C LEU A 222 14.95 23.09 -9.80
N ILE A 223 16.15 23.37 -10.30
CA ILE A 223 17.27 22.43 -10.20
C ILE A 223 17.77 22.32 -8.76
N VAL A 224 17.75 23.41 -7.98
CA VAL A 224 18.22 23.38 -6.59
C VAL A 224 17.40 22.41 -5.75
N PRO A 225 16.05 22.46 -5.73
CA PRO A 225 15.25 21.44 -5.05
C PRO A 225 15.52 20.01 -5.50
N VAL A 226 15.64 19.76 -6.81
CA VAL A 226 15.93 18.42 -7.34
C VAL A 226 17.25 17.90 -6.79
N LEU A 227 18.31 18.70 -6.88
CA LEU A 227 19.64 18.31 -6.40
C LEU A 227 19.69 18.17 -4.87
N SER A 228 18.94 19.00 -4.13
CA SER A 228 18.78 18.84 -2.67
C SER A 228 18.07 17.54 -2.31
N THR A 229 17.10 17.07 -3.11
CA THR A 229 16.49 15.74 -2.91
C THR A 229 17.53 14.63 -3.02
N PHE A 230 18.39 14.66 -4.05
CA PHE A 230 19.48 13.68 -4.18
C PHE A 230 20.42 13.70 -2.98
N PHE A 231 20.74 14.89 -2.46
CA PHE A 231 21.58 15.01 -1.28
C PHE A 231 20.97 14.34 -0.05
N VAL A 232 19.70 14.62 0.24
CA VAL A 232 19.03 14.03 1.42
C VAL A 232 18.81 12.53 1.24
N PHE A 233 18.47 12.07 0.03
CA PHE A 233 18.39 10.64 -0.26
C PHE A 233 19.74 9.94 -0.09
N ALA A 234 20.84 10.56 -0.50
CA ALA A 234 22.17 10.00 -0.28
C ALA A 234 22.47 9.82 1.21
N VAL A 235 22.17 10.82 2.04
CA VAL A 235 22.32 10.70 3.50
C VAL A 235 21.43 9.59 4.05
N PHE A 236 20.17 9.52 3.58
CA PHE A 236 19.20 8.52 4.01
C PHE A 236 19.65 7.09 3.67
N PHE A 237 20.15 6.85 2.45
CA PHE A 237 20.71 5.56 2.06
C PHE A 237 22.02 5.24 2.77
N ALA A 238 22.87 6.24 3.03
CA ALA A 238 24.14 6.06 3.73
C ALA A 238 23.95 5.58 5.17
N VAL A 239 22.84 5.94 5.83
CA VAL A 239 22.47 5.41 7.16
C VAL A 239 21.70 4.08 7.10
N GLY A 240 21.66 3.43 5.93
CA GLY A 240 21.08 2.10 5.73
C GLY A 240 19.55 2.08 5.60
N LYS A 241 18.90 3.24 5.37
CA LYS A 241 17.45 3.30 5.18
C LYS A 241 17.04 3.03 3.73
N THR A 242 15.78 2.66 3.55
CA THR A 242 15.15 2.33 2.26
C THR A 242 14.06 3.35 1.96
N LEU A 243 13.95 3.80 0.71
CA LEU A 243 12.77 4.57 0.31
C LEU A 243 11.55 3.65 0.27
N ASN A 244 10.37 4.23 0.37
CA ASN A 244 9.10 3.53 0.33
C ASN A 244 8.07 4.37 -0.44
N THR A 245 6.85 3.85 -0.54
CA THR A 245 5.78 4.47 -1.31
C THR A 245 5.51 5.93 -0.94
N MET A 246 5.65 6.28 0.34
CA MET A 246 5.47 7.66 0.81
C MET A 246 6.72 8.51 0.60
N THR A 247 7.89 8.00 0.97
CA THR A 247 9.13 8.79 0.95
C THR A 247 9.62 9.13 -0.45
N VAL A 248 9.21 8.39 -1.48
CA VAL A 248 9.43 8.78 -2.88
C VAL A 248 8.77 10.13 -3.22
N MET A 249 7.63 10.46 -2.57
CA MET A 249 6.93 11.73 -2.78
C MET A 249 7.75 12.95 -2.35
N THR A 250 8.83 12.77 -1.58
CA THR A 250 9.80 13.81 -1.23
C THR A 250 10.29 14.56 -2.47
N ILE A 251 10.48 13.88 -3.61
CA ILE A 251 10.87 14.54 -4.88
C ILE A 251 9.87 15.63 -5.26
N SER A 252 8.58 15.28 -5.29
CA SER A 252 7.50 16.19 -5.64
C SER A 252 7.32 17.32 -4.63
N PHE A 253 7.39 17.02 -3.33
CA PHE A 253 7.27 18.04 -2.28
C PHE A 253 8.39 19.07 -2.33
N LEU A 254 9.66 18.63 -2.42
CA LEU A 254 10.77 19.58 -2.55
C LEU A 254 10.66 20.37 -3.86
N LEU A 255 10.30 19.72 -4.96
CA LEU A 255 10.14 20.42 -6.24
C LEU A 255 9.09 21.52 -6.17
N ILE A 256 7.91 21.28 -5.59
CA ILE A 256 6.85 22.29 -5.47
C ILE A 256 7.25 23.37 -4.46
N ILE A 257 7.55 22.99 -3.23
CA ILE A 257 7.74 23.94 -2.12
C ILE A 257 9.08 24.65 -2.24
N GLY A 258 10.15 23.90 -2.49
CA GLY A 258 11.50 24.43 -2.59
C GLY A 258 11.69 25.36 -3.80
N SER A 259 10.98 25.10 -4.91
CA SER A 259 11.11 25.97 -6.09
C SER A 259 10.52 27.36 -5.89
N ALA A 260 9.53 27.50 -5.01
CA ALA A 260 9.01 28.79 -4.60
C ALA A 260 10.08 29.65 -3.90
N TYR A 261 10.99 29.04 -3.13
CA TYR A 261 12.09 29.78 -2.49
C TYR A 261 13.05 30.37 -3.53
N GLY A 262 13.40 29.61 -4.58
CA GLY A 262 14.20 30.10 -5.69
C GLY A 262 13.50 31.23 -6.46
N LEU A 263 12.19 31.09 -6.69
CA LEU A 263 11.35 32.12 -7.31
C LEU A 263 11.34 33.43 -6.49
N HIS A 264 11.12 33.34 -5.17
CA HIS A 264 11.12 34.50 -4.28
C HIS A 264 12.49 35.15 -4.18
N PHE A 265 13.55 34.36 -4.07
CA PHE A 265 14.93 34.85 -4.09
C PHE A 265 15.22 35.65 -5.36
N TYR A 266 14.87 35.09 -6.53
CA TYR A 266 15.09 35.77 -7.80
C TYR A 266 14.23 37.03 -7.96
N ASN A 267 12.96 36.98 -7.55
CA ASN A 267 12.10 38.16 -7.57
C ASN A 267 12.61 39.28 -6.65
N ALA A 268 13.26 38.96 -5.53
CA ALA A 268 13.92 39.98 -4.69
C ALA A 268 15.09 40.65 -5.43
N LEU A 269 15.92 39.88 -6.16
CA LEU A 269 17.00 40.44 -6.98
C LEU A 269 16.50 41.38 -8.09
N PHE A 270 15.22 41.28 -8.46
CA PHE A 270 14.60 42.21 -9.40
C PHE A 270 14.11 43.50 -8.74
N ARG A 271 13.61 43.42 -7.50
CA ARG A 271 12.91 44.52 -6.82
C ARG A 271 13.83 45.56 -6.20
N PHE A 272 15.05 45.18 -5.84
CA PHE A 272 16.01 46.05 -5.17
C PHE A 272 17.20 46.32 -6.08
N GLU A 273 17.68 47.56 -6.09
CA GLU A 273 18.89 47.94 -6.83
C GLU A 273 20.15 47.39 -6.15
N ASP A 274 20.22 47.46 -4.81
CA ASP A 274 21.28 46.80 -4.05
C ASP A 274 20.93 45.33 -3.78
N ARG A 275 21.75 44.44 -4.33
CA ARG A 275 21.65 43.00 -4.14
C ARG A 275 21.86 42.54 -2.70
N LYS A 276 22.73 43.21 -1.94
CA LYS A 276 22.94 42.87 -0.52
C LYS A 276 21.69 43.18 0.29
N GLU A 277 21.03 44.29 -0.02
CA GLU A 277 19.74 44.65 0.55
C GLU A 277 18.66 43.63 0.16
N ALA A 278 18.58 43.26 -1.13
CA ALA A 278 17.65 42.25 -1.63
C ALA A 278 17.76 40.93 -0.84
N ILE A 279 18.99 40.41 -0.69
CA ILE A 279 19.28 39.16 0.02
C ILE A 279 18.90 39.28 1.50
N ARG A 280 19.28 40.39 2.15
CA ARG A 280 18.97 40.62 3.57
C ARG A 280 17.46 40.68 3.81
N HIS A 281 16.72 41.32 2.90
CA HIS A 281 15.28 41.45 2.99
C HIS A 281 14.55 40.12 2.75
N ILE A 282 14.98 39.32 1.77
CA ILE A 282 14.28 38.08 1.42
C ILE A 282 14.68 36.88 2.28
N PHE A 283 15.83 36.94 2.98
CA PHE A 283 16.30 35.87 3.84
C PHE A 283 15.31 35.51 4.95
N LYS A 284 14.87 36.49 5.76
CA LYS A 284 13.96 36.21 6.88
C LYS A 284 12.62 35.59 6.42
N PRO A 285 11.91 36.14 5.41
CA PRO A 285 10.68 35.54 4.91
C PRO A 285 10.85 34.10 4.42
N ILE A 286 11.89 33.81 3.64
CA ILE A 286 12.15 32.45 3.15
C ILE A 286 12.49 31.50 4.31
N LEU A 287 13.31 31.96 5.26
CA LEU A 287 13.68 31.15 6.42
C LEU A 287 12.46 30.81 7.27
N PHE A 288 11.60 31.79 7.60
CA PHE A 288 10.38 31.53 8.37
C PHE A 288 9.40 30.64 7.61
N SER A 289 9.24 30.84 6.30
CA SER A 289 8.41 29.95 5.47
C SER A 289 8.93 28.51 5.47
N MET A 290 10.25 28.31 5.43
CA MET A 290 10.85 26.99 5.54
C MET A 290 10.63 26.40 6.92
N LEU A 291 10.88 27.15 8.00
CA LEU A 291 10.73 26.67 9.37
C LEU A 291 9.29 26.26 9.69
N THR A 292 8.29 27.05 9.28
CA THR A 292 6.88 26.70 9.51
C THR A 292 6.46 25.47 8.72
N THR A 293 6.93 25.33 7.47
CA THR A 293 6.67 24.14 6.65
C THR A 293 7.36 22.91 7.22
N ALA A 294 8.62 23.04 7.63
CA ALA A 294 9.41 21.97 8.25
C ALA A 294 8.80 21.53 9.59
N ALA A 295 8.27 22.46 10.39
CA ALA A 295 7.54 22.13 11.61
C ALA A 295 6.27 21.31 11.31
N GLY A 296 5.52 21.68 10.28
CA GLY A 296 4.39 20.89 9.79
C GLY A 296 4.77 19.46 9.42
N PHE A 297 5.80 19.27 8.60
CA PHE A 297 6.27 17.91 8.24
C PHE A 297 6.91 17.16 9.41
N MET A 298 7.63 17.85 10.31
CA MET A 298 8.24 17.21 11.49
C MET A 298 7.19 16.72 12.50
N SER A 299 5.98 17.28 12.51
CA SER A 299 4.87 16.74 13.32
C SER A 299 4.58 15.26 13.05
N PHE A 300 4.94 14.75 11.85
CA PHE A 300 4.77 13.34 11.51
C PHE A 300 5.63 12.40 12.36
N ILE A 301 6.64 12.90 13.07
CA ILE A 301 7.46 12.09 14.00
C ILE A 301 6.60 11.41 15.08
N PHE A 302 5.46 12.02 15.44
CA PHE A 302 4.52 11.47 16.43
C PHE A 302 3.56 10.41 15.86
N ILE A 303 3.57 10.17 14.54
CA ILE A 303 2.74 9.14 13.91
C ILE A 303 3.40 7.78 14.11
N ASP A 304 2.63 6.76 14.53
CA ASP A 304 3.15 5.40 14.70
C ASP A 304 3.29 4.62 13.37
N ILE A 305 3.62 5.31 12.28
CA ILE A 305 3.79 4.71 10.95
C ILE A 305 5.12 5.20 10.37
N ARG A 306 6.05 4.27 10.16
CA ARG A 306 7.43 4.56 9.71
C ARG A 306 7.46 5.40 8.43
N ALA A 307 6.62 5.07 7.45
CA ALA A 307 6.56 5.78 6.18
C ALA A 307 6.29 7.30 6.34
N PHE A 308 5.39 7.70 7.26
CA PHE A 308 5.09 9.11 7.53
C PHE A 308 6.24 9.81 8.26
N ARG A 309 6.82 9.18 9.30
CA ARG A 309 7.96 9.73 10.03
C ARG A 309 9.14 10.03 9.11
N GLU A 310 9.50 9.06 8.26
CA GLU A 310 10.60 9.18 7.32
C GLU A 310 10.31 10.27 6.27
N LEU A 311 9.08 10.35 5.74
CA LEU A 311 8.68 11.42 4.83
C LEU A 311 8.86 12.81 5.47
N GLY A 312 8.42 12.97 6.72
CA GLY A 312 8.55 14.21 7.47
C GLY A 312 10.01 14.66 7.61
N ILE A 313 10.90 13.73 7.99
CA ILE A 313 12.34 14.00 8.13
C ILE A 313 12.96 14.39 6.78
N LEU A 314 12.65 13.64 5.72
CA LEU A 314 13.22 13.86 4.38
C LEU A 314 12.78 15.21 3.78
N VAL A 315 11.50 15.56 3.90
CA VAL A 315 11.00 16.85 3.36
C VAL A 315 11.55 18.02 4.17
N SER A 316 11.51 17.97 5.50
CA SER A 316 12.00 19.06 6.35
C SER A 316 13.50 19.31 6.17
N SER A 317 14.32 18.26 6.19
CA SER A 317 15.77 18.39 5.93
C SER A 317 16.06 18.84 4.50
N GLY A 318 15.30 18.33 3.52
CA GLY A 318 15.38 18.75 2.12
C GLY A 318 15.15 20.24 1.92
N LEU A 319 14.10 20.79 2.52
CA LEU A 319 13.82 22.23 2.45
C LEU A 319 14.91 23.07 3.13
N ALA A 320 15.47 22.61 4.25
CA ALA A 320 16.61 23.27 4.89
C ALA A 320 17.84 23.31 3.95
N VAL A 321 18.14 22.21 3.26
CA VAL A 321 19.22 22.16 2.25
C VAL A 321 18.92 23.10 1.09
N VAL A 322 17.68 23.17 0.59
CA VAL A 322 17.28 24.13 -0.46
C VAL A 322 17.56 25.56 -0.04
N VAL A 323 17.13 25.97 1.15
CA VAL A 323 17.38 27.33 1.66
C VAL A 323 18.89 27.58 1.79
N LEU A 324 19.64 26.63 2.33
CA LEU A 324 21.10 26.72 2.44
C LEU A 324 21.77 26.94 1.07
N VAL A 325 21.39 26.16 0.05
CA VAL A 325 21.95 26.25 -1.30
C VAL A 325 21.57 27.56 -1.99
N ILE A 326 20.33 28.03 -1.83
CA ILE A 326 19.88 29.32 -2.38
C ILE A 326 20.72 30.47 -1.81
N PHE A 327 20.93 30.51 -0.49
CA PHE A 327 21.65 31.61 0.16
C PHE A 327 23.18 31.47 0.14
N THR A 328 23.71 30.35 -0.38
CA THR A 328 25.14 30.17 -0.63
C THR A 328 25.44 30.20 -2.13
N SER A 329 25.18 29.10 -2.83
CA SER A 329 25.42 28.95 -4.27
C SER A 329 24.58 29.92 -5.11
N GLY A 330 23.33 30.20 -4.72
CA GLY A 330 22.51 31.20 -5.42
C GLY A 330 23.08 32.62 -5.30
N VAL A 331 23.68 32.97 -4.16
CA VAL A 331 24.35 34.26 -3.98
C VAL A 331 25.59 34.36 -4.86
N GLU A 332 26.39 33.30 -4.99
CA GLU A 332 27.57 33.25 -5.86
C GLU A 332 27.20 33.27 -7.36
N LEU A 333 26.27 32.42 -7.79
CA LEU A 333 25.89 32.25 -9.20
C LEU A 333 25.22 33.49 -9.79
N PHE A 334 24.40 34.19 -9.00
CA PHE A 334 23.71 35.40 -9.44
C PHE A 334 24.47 36.68 -9.08
N ARG A 335 25.76 36.60 -8.71
CA ARG A 335 26.56 37.77 -8.28
C ARG A 335 26.59 38.92 -9.27
N ASP A 336 26.82 38.60 -10.55
CA ASP A 336 26.90 39.60 -11.61
C ASP A 336 25.65 39.56 -12.50
N TYR A 337 24.54 39.05 -11.97
CA TYR A 337 23.31 38.92 -12.72
C TYR A 337 22.48 40.20 -12.64
N SER A 338 22.26 40.84 -13.79
CA SER A 338 21.33 41.96 -13.94
C SER A 338 20.09 41.49 -14.71
N PRO A 339 18.89 41.48 -14.10
CA PRO A 339 17.68 41.08 -14.80
C PRO A 339 17.36 42.06 -15.93
N LYS A 340 17.26 41.56 -17.17
CA LYS A 340 17.06 42.39 -18.37
C LYS A 340 15.60 42.76 -18.65
N ARG A 341 14.64 42.06 -18.06
CA ARG A 341 13.20 42.19 -18.38
C ARG A 341 12.37 42.12 -17.11
N LEU A 342 11.38 43.01 -17.01
CA LEU A 342 10.37 43.00 -15.96
C LEU A 342 9.61 41.66 -15.94
N PRO A 343 9.36 41.09 -14.74
CA PRO A 343 8.51 39.94 -14.60
C PRO A 343 7.12 40.18 -15.20
N ARG A 344 6.54 39.16 -15.82
CA ARG A 344 5.16 39.22 -16.32
C ARG A 344 4.17 38.94 -15.21
N ASN A 345 3.16 39.79 -15.11
CA ASN A 345 1.96 39.47 -14.36
C ASN A 345 1.01 38.66 -15.24
N PHE A 346 0.25 37.74 -14.65
CA PHE A 346 -0.78 36.95 -15.34
C PHE A 346 -2.00 37.77 -15.82
N GLY A 347 -1.94 39.10 -15.77
CA GLY A 347 -3.03 39.96 -16.20
C GLY A 347 -4.21 40.03 -15.21
N MET A 348 -4.10 39.44 -14.02
CA MET A 348 -5.05 39.67 -12.92
C MET A 348 -4.92 41.12 -12.43
N LYS A 349 -5.56 42.05 -13.14
CA LYS A 349 -6.01 43.31 -12.54
C LYS A 349 -6.99 42.94 -11.43
N TYR A 350 -6.83 43.56 -10.26
CA TYR A 350 -7.65 43.34 -9.06
C TYR A 350 -9.07 42.89 -9.42
N VAL A 351 -9.36 41.62 -9.13
CA VAL A 351 -10.74 41.13 -9.07
C VAL A 351 -11.46 42.10 -8.14
N GLY A 352 -12.39 42.91 -8.68
CA GLY A 352 -12.94 44.06 -7.95
C GLY A 352 -13.50 43.66 -6.59
N ARG A 353 -13.59 44.61 -5.64
CA ARG A 353 -13.99 44.38 -4.25
C ARG A 353 -15.18 43.41 -4.10
N LYS A 354 -16.18 43.50 -4.99
CA LYS A 354 -17.33 42.59 -5.04
C LYS A 354 -16.95 41.11 -5.16
N ALA A 355 -16.08 40.75 -6.09
CA ALA A 355 -15.70 39.35 -6.29
C ALA A 355 -14.74 38.84 -5.21
N ALA A 356 -13.90 39.69 -4.61
CA ALA A 356 -13.16 39.34 -3.40
C ALA A 356 -14.08 39.12 -2.19
N THR A 357 -15.11 39.96 -2.02
CA THR A 357 -16.15 39.79 -0.99
C THR A 357 -16.94 38.50 -1.21
N VAL A 358 -17.34 38.21 -2.45
CA VAL A 358 -18.03 36.95 -2.79
C VAL A 358 -17.13 35.75 -2.47
N ALA A 359 -15.86 35.77 -2.86
CA ALA A 359 -14.92 34.69 -2.54
C ALA A 359 -14.76 34.51 -1.02
N LEU A 360 -14.68 35.60 -0.25
CA LEU A 360 -14.61 35.54 1.21
C LEU A 360 -15.89 34.97 1.83
N ILE A 361 -17.08 35.40 1.36
CA ILE A 361 -18.36 34.88 1.84
C ILE A 361 -18.46 33.38 1.54
N VAL A 362 -18.13 32.96 0.32
CA VAL A 362 -18.11 31.53 -0.05
C VAL A 362 -17.15 30.75 0.83
N PHE A 363 -15.94 31.27 1.06
CA PHE A 363 -14.97 30.65 1.96
C PHE A 363 -15.52 30.50 3.39
N LEU A 364 -16.11 31.56 3.96
CA LEU A 364 -16.68 31.53 5.30
C LEU A 364 -17.88 30.58 5.41
N ILE A 365 -18.72 30.50 4.38
CA ILE A 365 -19.82 29.53 4.32
C ILE A 365 -19.26 28.10 4.31
N VAL A 366 -18.30 27.82 3.42
CA VAL A 366 -17.68 26.48 3.33
C VAL A 366 -16.98 26.11 4.63
N ALA A 367 -16.25 27.04 5.24
CA ALA A 367 -15.58 26.85 6.53
C ALA A 367 -16.58 26.67 7.69
N GLY A 368 -17.71 27.39 7.68
CA GLY A 368 -18.78 27.22 8.67
C GLY A 368 -19.56 25.92 8.51
N LEU A 369 -19.67 25.41 7.28
CA LEU A 369 -20.32 24.13 6.98
C LEU A 369 -19.39 22.92 7.21
N SER A 370 -18.07 23.10 7.21
CA SER A 370 -17.12 21.98 7.30
C SER A 370 -17.30 21.11 8.55
N PRO A 371 -17.59 21.62 9.77
CA PRO A 371 -17.81 20.78 10.94
C PRO A 371 -19.00 19.81 10.80
N PHE A 372 -19.99 20.14 9.97
CA PHE A 372 -21.15 19.29 9.69
C PHE A 372 -20.89 18.26 8.58
N LEU A 373 -19.86 18.49 7.76
CA LEU A 373 -19.47 17.61 6.66
C LEU A 373 -18.38 16.62 7.07
N LEU A 374 -17.47 17.01 7.97
CA LEU A 374 -16.36 16.17 8.45
C LEU A 374 -16.81 14.82 9.02
N PRO A 375 -17.88 14.71 9.84
CA PRO A 375 -18.35 13.41 10.36
C PRO A 375 -18.89 12.47 9.28
N LYS A 376 -19.19 12.97 8.07
CA LYS A 376 -19.70 12.17 6.95
C LYS A 376 -18.59 11.56 6.09
N VAL A 377 -17.33 11.84 6.40
CA VAL A 377 -16.19 11.28 5.66
C VAL A 377 -16.07 9.80 6.04
N PRO A 378 -16.25 8.85 5.09
CA PRO A 378 -16.10 7.44 5.39
C PRO A 378 -14.63 7.14 5.69
N VAL A 379 -14.38 6.45 6.80
CA VAL A 379 -13.05 5.92 7.13
C VAL A 379 -12.99 4.50 6.56
N GLY A 380 -12.28 4.35 5.44
CA GLY A 380 -12.13 3.05 4.78
C GLY A 380 -11.31 2.08 5.63
N SER A 381 -11.72 0.81 5.67
CA SER A 381 -11.02 -0.29 6.35
C SER A 381 -10.47 -1.34 5.38
N ASP A 382 -10.53 -1.08 4.08
CA ASP A 382 -10.13 -2.00 3.02
C ASP A 382 -8.96 -1.46 2.17
N MET A 383 -8.05 -2.34 1.80
CA MET A 383 -6.87 -2.02 0.97
C MET A 383 -7.23 -1.57 -0.45
N VAL A 384 -8.44 -1.93 -0.91
CA VAL A 384 -8.90 -1.68 -2.29
C VAL A 384 -9.33 -0.22 -2.47
N SER A 385 -9.73 0.44 -1.38
CA SER A 385 -10.05 1.87 -1.33
C SER A 385 -8.93 2.81 -1.80
N TYR A 386 -7.66 2.36 -1.79
CA TYR A 386 -6.53 3.12 -2.32
C TYR A 386 -6.53 3.24 -3.85
N PHE A 387 -7.30 2.40 -4.53
CA PHE A 387 -7.38 2.37 -5.99
C PHE A 387 -8.62 3.11 -6.49
N SER A 388 -8.55 3.64 -7.71
CA SER A 388 -9.70 4.31 -8.32
C SER A 388 -10.88 3.32 -8.46
N LYS A 389 -12.12 3.77 -8.21
CA LYS A 389 -13.35 2.96 -8.33
C LYS A 389 -13.50 2.20 -9.65
N ASN A 390 -12.92 2.73 -10.74
CA ASN A 390 -12.97 2.12 -12.06
C ASN A 390 -11.79 1.19 -12.39
N SER A 391 -10.86 1.01 -11.46
CA SER A 391 -9.70 0.14 -11.66
C SER A 391 -10.14 -1.32 -11.76
N GLU A 392 -9.36 -2.12 -12.49
CA GLU A 392 -9.59 -3.56 -12.57
C GLU A 392 -9.53 -4.25 -11.21
N LEU A 393 -8.71 -3.73 -10.29
CA LEU A 393 -8.51 -4.30 -8.96
C LEU A 393 -9.75 -4.12 -8.07
N VAL A 394 -10.37 -2.93 -8.10
CA VAL A 394 -11.64 -2.67 -7.42
C VAL A 394 -12.74 -3.55 -8.01
N LYS A 395 -12.83 -3.63 -9.34
CA LYS A 395 -13.81 -4.52 -10.00
C LYS A 395 -13.61 -5.99 -9.65
N ALA A 396 -12.36 -6.43 -9.53
CA ALA A 396 -12.03 -7.80 -9.11
C ALA A 396 -12.51 -8.07 -7.69
N TYR A 397 -12.25 -7.14 -6.78
CA TYR A 397 -12.69 -7.24 -5.39
C TYR A 397 -14.22 -7.25 -5.27
N ASP A 398 -14.90 -6.28 -5.90
CA ASP A 398 -16.37 -6.19 -5.89
C ASP A 398 -16.98 -7.48 -6.46
N LEU A 399 -16.41 -8.03 -7.54
CA LEU A 399 -16.88 -9.28 -8.12
C LEU A 399 -16.69 -10.48 -7.17
N ILE A 400 -15.55 -10.58 -6.48
CA ILE A 400 -15.27 -11.64 -5.51
C ILE A 400 -16.24 -11.56 -4.32
N VAL A 401 -16.48 -10.35 -3.80
CA VAL A 401 -17.40 -10.12 -2.69
C VAL A 401 -18.84 -10.40 -3.12
N ASP A 402 -19.29 -9.86 -4.26
CA ASP A 402 -20.70 -9.93 -4.68
C ASP A 402 -21.09 -11.30 -5.26
N LYS A 403 -20.17 -12.00 -5.93
CA LYS A 403 -20.48 -13.26 -6.64
C LYS A 403 -20.05 -14.51 -5.88
N PHE A 404 -18.98 -14.43 -5.10
CA PHE A 404 -18.44 -15.58 -4.36
C PHE A 404 -18.63 -15.43 -2.85
N ASN A 405 -19.19 -14.30 -2.37
CA ASN A 405 -19.37 -13.99 -0.95
C ASN A 405 -18.06 -14.12 -0.15
N MET A 406 -16.92 -13.86 -0.81
CA MET A 406 -15.60 -13.98 -0.22
C MET A 406 -15.12 -12.60 0.25
N ARG A 407 -14.88 -12.48 1.55
CA ARG A 407 -14.20 -11.35 2.19
C ARG A 407 -12.88 -11.82 2.79
N GLU A 408 -11.99 -10.91 3.12
CA GLU A 408 -10.76 -11.28 3.84
C GLU A 408 -11.12 -11.90 5.20
N PRO A 409 -10.71 -13.15 5.47
CA PRO A 409 -11.05 -13.83 6.71
C PRO A 409 -10.12 -13.42 7.86
N LEU A 410 -10.54 -13.76 9.08
CA LEU A 410 -9.63 -13.88 10.21
C LEU A 410 -9.02 -15.27 10.22
N TYR A 411 -7.78 -15.38 10.67
CA TYR A 411 -7.08 -16.64 10.86
C TYR A 411 -6.90 -16.87 12.37
N LEU A 412 -7.61 -17.87 12.90
CA LEU A 412 -7.42 -18.33 14.26
C LEU A 412 -6.37 -19.44 14.27
N VAL A 413 -5.25 -19.20 14.95
CA VAL A 413 -4.20 -20.20 15.13
C VAL A 413 -4.28 -20.76 16.54
N LEU A 414 -4.37 -22.09 16.63
CA LEU A 414 -4.39 -22.84 17.88
C LEU A 414 -3.05 -23.55 18.06
N GLU A 415 -2.46 -23.40 19.24
CA GLU A 415 -1.15 -23.93 19.60
C GLU A 415 -1.26 -24.77 20.89
N LYS A 416 -0.65 -25.96 20.86
CA LYS A 416 -0.52 -26.84 22.03
C LYS A 416 0.95 -27.08 22.36
N ASP A 417 1.26 -27.19 23.64
CA ASP A 417 2.60 -27.60 24.10
C ASP A 417 2.92 -29.05 23.70
N SER A 418 1.88 -29.87 23.54
CA SER A 418 1.96 -31.24 23.03
C SER A 418 1.37 -31.35 21.62
N SER A 419 1.70 -32.42 20.90
CA SER A 419 1.11 -32.65 19.58
C SER A 419 -0.40 -32.88 19.67
N PHE A 420 -1.12 -32.37 18.68
CA PHE A 420 -2.54 -32.68 18.51
C PHE A 420 -2.72 -34.19 18.32
N VAL A 421 -3.79 -34.71 18.91
CA VAL A 421 -4.18 -36.13 18.90
C VAL A 421 -5.60 -36.27 18.35
N GLY A 422 -6.00 -37.51 17.99
CA GLY A 422 -7.31 -37.74 17.37
C GLY A 422 -8.50 -37.26 18.21
N THR A 423 -8.39 -37.30 19.54
CA THR A 423 -9.43 -36.83 20.47
C THR A 423 -9.65 -35.33 20.43
N ASP A 424 -8.66 -34.53 20.01
CA ASP A 424 -8.78 -33.08 19.89
C ASP A 424 -9.79 -32.67 18.81
N SER A 425 -10.08 -33.56 17.84
CA SER A 425 -11.04 -33.30 16.76
C SER A 425 -12.44 -32.96 17.29
N LYS A 426 -12.83 -33.52 18.45
CA LYS A 426 -14.11 -33.19 19.10
C LYS A 426 -14.10 -31.76 19.63
N THR A 427 -13.04 -31.37 20.34
CA THR A 427 -12.86 -30.01 20.87
C THR A 427 -12.81 -28.99 19.73
N ILE A 428 -12.11 -29.29 18.62
CA ILE A 428 -12.06 -28.42 17.45
C ILE A 428 -13.45 -28.26 16.83
N ARG A 429 -14.24 -29.33 16.72
CA ARG A 429 -15.63 -29.25 16.21
C ARG A 429 -16.51 -28.38 17.11
N GLU A 430 -16.45 -28.57 18.42
CA GLU A 430 -17.20 -27.74 19.38
C GLU A 430 -16.78 -26.26 19.32
N LEU A 431 -15.49 -25.96 19.11
CA LEU A 431 -15.00 -24.60 18.89
C LEU A 431 -15.57 -24.00 17.59
N VAL A 432 -15.50 -24.73 16.49
CA VAL A 432 -16.05 -24.31 15.18
C VAL A 432 -17.52 -23.94 15.32
N GLU A 433 -18.33 -24.83 15.91
CA GLU A 433 -19.77 -24.60 16.09
C GLU A 433 -20.06 -23.36 16.95
N LYS A 434 -19.32 -23.16 18.05
CA LYS A 434 -19.48 -21.97 18.90
C LYS A 434 -19.08 -20.67 18.20
N ILE A 435 -18.01 -20.69 17.42
CA ILE A 435 -17.53 -19.51 16.69
C ILE A 435 -18.55 -19.12 15.60
N GLU A 436 -19.11 -20.09 14.88
CA GLU A 436 -20.15 -19.87 13.86
C GLU A 436 -21.47 -19.34 14.45
N GLN A 437 -21.80 -19.69 15.70
CA GLN A 437 -23.00 -19.19 16.39
C GLN A 437 -22.90 -17.73 16.86
N SER A 438 -21.74 -17.08 16.71
CA SER A 438 -21.50 -15.71 17.21
C SER A 438 -22.25 -14.60 16.45
N GLY A 439 -22.93 -14.92 15.34
CA GLY A 439 -23.70 -13.97 14.51
C GLY A 439 -22.83 -13.08 13.61
N TYR A 440 -21.59 -12.82 14.00
CA TYR A 440 -20.61 -12.06 13.19
C TYR A 440 -19.77 -12.94 12.27
N VAL A 441 -19.82 -14.25 12.45
CA VAL A 441 -19.08 -15.24 11.64
C VAL A 441 -20.05 -15.91 10.67
N SER A 442 -19.68 -15.91 9.40
CA SER A 442 -20.44 -16.56 8.33
C SER A 442 -20.15 -18.06 8.23
N SER A 443 -18.89 -18.46 8.44
CA SER A 443 -18.44 -19.86 8.47
C SER A 443 -17.02 -19.95 9.03
N VAL A 444 -16.65 -21.12 9.52
CA VAL A 444 -15.27 -21.46 9.90
C VAL A 444 -14.80 -22.65 9.07
N VAL A 445 -13.80 -22.43 8.22
CA VAL A 445 -13.25 -23.47 7.37
C VAL A 445 -12.13 -24.21 8.09
N PHE A 446 -12.37 -25.48 8.40
CA PHE A 446 -11.38 -26.45 8.87
C PHE A 446 -11.84 -27.88 8.55
N PRO A 447 -10.99 -28.80 8.05
CA PRO A 447 -11.38 -30.18 7.76
C PRO A 447 -11.54 -31.03 9.04
N VAL A 448 -12.59 -30.75 9.83
CA VAL A 448 -12.84 -31.38 11.15
C VAL A 448 -13.00 -32.90 11.12
N ASP A 449 -13.31 -33.47 9.95
CA ASP A 449 -13.47 -34.91 9.76
C ASP A 449 -12.13 -35.65 9.59
N ILE A 450 -11.03 -34.92 9.37
CA ILE A 450 -9.69 -35.48 9.25
C ILE A 450 -8.92 -35.19 10.55
N PRO A 451 -8.58 -36.22 11.35
CA PRO A 451 -7.76 -36.02 12.55
C PRO A 451 -6.45 -35.30 12.24
N VAL A 452 -6.05 -34.34 13.08
CA VAL A 452 -4.85 -33.50 12.87
C VAL A 452 -3.57 -34.31 12.58
N PRO A 453 -3.26 -35.44 13.27
CA PRO A 453 -2.09 -36.24 12.94
C PRO A 453 -2.09 -36.78 11.50
N ILE A 454 -3.26 -37.16 10.99
CA ILE A 454 -3.44 -37.64 9.62
C ILE A 454 -3.34 -36.45 8.66
N MET A 455 -3.96 -35.33 9.00
CA MET A 455 -3.87 -34.10 8.21
C MET A 455 -2.42 -33.63 8.04
N TYR A 456 -1.62 -33.67 9.11
CA TYR A 456 -0.18 -33.38 9.07
C TYR A 456 0.60 -34.36 8.18
N ALA A 457 0.26 -35.65 8.20
CA ALA A 457 0.90 -36.63 7.34
C ALA A 457 0.58 -36.37 5.86
N LEU A 458 -0.70 -36.10 5.55
CA LEU A 458 -1.20 -35.85 4.20
C LEU A 458 -0.76 -34.48 3.65
N SER A 459 -0.54 -33.48 4.50
CA SER A 459 -0.11 -32.13 4.07
C SER A 459 1.25 -32.14 3.36
N ARG A 460 2.08 -33.17 3.58
CA ARG A 460 3.34 -33.34 2.84
C ARG A 460 3.13 -33.51 1.34
N ALA A 461 2.04 -34.18 0.95
CA ALA A 461 1.68 -34.46 -0.44
C ALA A 461 0.57 -33.54 -0.97
N ASN A 462 -0.23 -32.93 -0.09
CA ASN A 462 -1.35 -32.06 -0.46
C ASN A 462 -1.14 -30.61 0.00
N PRO A 463 -0.83 -29.67 -0.92
CA PRO A 463 -0.66 -28.25 -0.60
C PRO A 463 -1.88 -27.62 0.10
N PHE A 464 -3.10 -28.07 -0.22
CA PHE A 464 -4.32 -27.57 0.42
C PHE A 464 -4.29 -27.79 1.93
N LEU A 465 -3.85 -28.97 2.39
CA LEU A 465 -3.81 -29.29 3.82
C LEU A 465 -2.70 -28.55 4.57
N LYS A 466 -1.64 -28.09 3.89
CA LYS A 466 -0.63 -27.19 4.50
C LYS A 466 -1.24 -25.85 4.94
N THR A 467 -2.34 -25.46 4.33
CA THR A 467 -3.12 -24.28 4.72
C THR A 467 -3.66 -24.40 6.14
N PHE A 468 -3.94 -25.59 6.64
CA PHE A 468 -4.59 -25.78 7.96
C PHE A 468 -3.62 -26.29 9.04
N VAL A 469 -2.47 -26.85 8.65
CA VAL A 469 -1.52 -27.48 9.57
C VAL A 469 -0.11 -27.00 9.30
N GLY A 470 0.45 -26.26 10.27
CA GLY A 470 1.84 -25.80 10.22
C GLY A 470 2.81 -26.90 10.68
N ASP A 471 2.50 -27.51 11.81
CA ASP A 471 3.22 -28.67 12.34
C ASP A 471 2.29 -29.55 13.20
N ARG A 472 2.87 -30.46 13.99
CA ARG A 472 2.08 -31.36 14.86
C ARG A 472 1.40 -30.64 16.03
N ASN A 473 1.80 -29.43 16.34
CA ASN A 473 1.42 -28.68 17.53
C ASN A 473 0.62 -27.40 17.19
N ARG A 474 0.52 -27.05 15.90
CA ARG A 474 -0.09 -25.80 15.43
C ARG A 474 -1.03 -26.02 14.25
N ILE A 475 -2.26 -25.57 14.41
CA ILE A 475 -3.31 -25.60 13.38
C ILE A 475 -3.88 -24.22 13.15
N ARG A 476 -4.41 -23.99 11.95
CA ARG A 476 -5.05 -22.74 11.53
C ARG A 476 -6.49 -23.02 11.09
N LEU A 477 -7.40 -22.25 11.63
CA LEU A 477 -8.80 -22.17 11.22
C LEU A 477 -9.01 -20.86 10.45
N ILE A 478 -9.76 -20.91 9.36
CA ILE A 478 -10.11 -19.72 8.56
C ILE A 478 -11.52 -19.31 8.97
N VAL A 479 -11.67 -18.12 9.55
CA VAL A 479 -12.92 -17.59 10.09
C VAL A 479 -13.44 -16.52 9.12
N ASN A 480 -14.45 -16.87 8.34
CA ASN A 480 -15.06 -15.97 7.36
C ASN A 480 -16.08 -15.06 8.06
N LEU A 481 -15.96 -13.75 7.90
CA LEU A 481 -16.81 -12.78 8.58
C LEU A 481 -18.07 -12.45 7.77
N THR A 482 -19.17 -12.18 8.48
CA THR A 482 -20.34 -11.49 7.88
C THR A 482 -19.97 -10.03 7.56
N PRO A 483 -20.76 -9.30 6.74
CA PRO A 483 -20.52 -7.88 6.50
C PRO A 483 -20.44 -7.07 7.81
N GLU A 484 -21.34 -7.35 8.76
CA GLU A 484 -21.36 -6.69 10.07
C GLU A 484 -20.15 -7.09 10.92
N GLY A 485 -19.75 -8.37 10.88
CA GLY A 485 -18.56 -8.86 11.57
C GLY A 485 -17.25 -8.27 11.05
N TYR A 486 -17.19 -7.95 9.75
CA TYR A 486 -16.03 -7.28 9.14
C TYR A 486 -15.86 -5.85 9.68
N GLU A 487 -16.97 -5.12 9.87
CA GLU A 487 -16.95 -3.79 10.49
C GLU A 487 -16.59 -3.84 11.98
N HIS A 488 -16.99 -4.91 12.68
CA HIS A 488 -16.76 -5.11 14.12
C HIS A 488 -15.65 -6.12 14.43
N ALA A 489 -14.63 -6.22 13.56
CA ALA A 489 -13.62 -7.29 13.65
C ALA A 489 -12.92 -7.40 15.02
N LYS A 490 -12.75 -6.28 15.75
CA LYS A 490 -12.17 -6.28 17.12
C LYS A 490 -13.07 -6.98 18.14
N GLU A 491 -14.38 -6.81 18.01
CA GLU A 491 -15.37 -7.48 18.87
C GLU A 491 -15.43 -8.98 18.54
N VAL A 492 -15.34 -9.33 17.26
CA VAL A 492 -15.25 -10.74 16.83
C VAL A 492 -14.02 -11.42 17.42
N VAL A 493 -12.85 -10.78 17.38
CA VAL A 493 -11.63 -11.32 18.02
C VAL A 493 -11.82 -11.52 19.52
N LYS A 494 -12.45 -10.57 20.21
CA LYS A 494 -12.73 -10.70 21.64
C LYS A 494 -13.60 -11.93 21.93
N GLN A 495 -14.68 -12.13 21.17
CA GLN A 495 -15.54 -13.32 21.29
C GLN A 495 -14.79 -14.62 20.99
N ILE A 496 -13.97 -14.65 19.94
CA ILE A 496 -13.14 -15.81 19.60
C ILE A 496 -12.20 -16.15 20.77
N ASN A 497 -11.51 -15.15 21.34
CA ASN A 497 -10.59 -15.37 22.44
C ASN A 497 -11.31 -15.93 23.68
N GLU A 498 -12.47 -15.38 24.06
CA GLU A 498 -13.30 -15.89 25.16
C GLU A 498 -13.74 -17.35 24.93
N ILE A 499 -14.11 -17.71 23.69
CA ILE A 499 -14.48 -19.09 23.33
C ILE A 499 -13.29 -20.05 23.44
N VAL A 500 -12.10 -19.62 23.01
CA VAL A 500 -10.91 -20.47 22.95
C VAL A 500 -10.23 -20.61 24.32
N GLU A 501 -10.26 -19.59 25.18
CA GLU A 501 -9.71 -19.64 26.54
C GLU A 501 -10.25 -20.83 27.35
N GLY A 502 -11.50 -21.22 27.13
CA GLY A 502 -12.13 -22.39 27.76
C GLY A 502 -11.49 -23.74 27.44
N THR A 503 -10.58 -23.81 26.45
CA THR A 503 -9.88 -25.05 26.05
C THR A 503 -8.53 -25.25 26.72
N GLY A 504 -7.95 -24.19 27.29
CA GLY A 504 -6.59 -24.19 27.82
C GLY A 504 -5.49 -24.25 26.75
N TRP A 505 -5.82 -24.05 25.46
CA TRP A 505 -4.83 -23.99 24.38
C TRP A 505 -4.35 -22.55 24.16
N ASN A 506 -3.07 -22.41 23.82
CA ASN A 506 -2.53 -21.13 23.39
C ASN A 506 -3.13 -20.78 22.02
N HIS A 507 -3.38 -19.49 21.78
CA HIS A 507 -3.94 -19.07 20.50
C HIS A 507 -3.54 -17.65 20.15
N TYR A 508 -3.67 -17.32 18.86
CA TYR A 508 -3.66 -15.94 18.40
C TYR A 508 -4.57 -15.81 17.18
N VAL A 509 -5.12 -14.61 17.00
CA VAL A 509 -5.87 -14.26 15.80
C VAL A 509 -5.04 -13.30 14.94
N ALA A 510 -5.03 -13.55 13.64
CA ALA A 510 -4.35 -12.73 12.65
C ALA A 510 -5.30 -12.42 11.49
N GLY A 511 -5.18 -11.24 10.90
CA GLY A 511 -5.96 -10.86 9.74
C GLY A 511 -5.66 -9.43 9.33
N SER A 512 -5.65 -9.16 8.02
CA SER A 512 -5.46 -7.84 7.44
C SER A 512 -6.49 -6.82 7.93
N VAL A 513 -7.73 -7.23 8.17
CA VAL A 513 -8.77 -6.36 8.75
C VAL A 513 -8.38 -5.78 10.12
N LEU A 514 -7.66 -6.54 10.95
CA LEU A 514 -7.18 -6.08 12.26
C LEU A 514 -6.08 -5.03 12.12
N ILE A 515 -5.22 -5.22 11.13
CA ILE A 515 -4.18 -4.26 10.76
C ILE A 515 -4.80 -2.94 10.32
N TRP A 516 -5.81 -2.97 9.44
CA TRP A 516 -6.46 -1.77 8.95
C TRP A 516 -7.14 -0.99 10.08
N ASN A 517 -7.79 -1.69 11.00
CA ASN A 517 -8.36 -1.05 12.18
C ASN A 517 -7.28 -0.40 13.05
N ASP A 518 -6.12 -1.04 13.22
CA ASP A 518 -5.01 -0.45 13.97
C ASP A 518 -4.37 0.75 13.27
N ILE A 519 -4.26 0.73 11.94
CA ILE A 519 -3.82 1.89 11.14
C ILE A 519 -4.77 3.06 11.38
N ASN A 520 -6.08 2.83 11.27
CA ASN A 520 -7.08 3.87 11.47
C ASN A 520 -7.05 4.45 12.89
N ASP A 521 -7.00 3.58 13.90
CA ASP A 521 -6.92 4.01 15.31
C ASP A 521 -5.61 4.73 15.64
N SER A 522 -4.52 4.31 15.03
CA SER A 522 -3.20 4.92 15.20
C SER A 522 -3.16 6.32 14.57
N ILE A 523 -3.63 6.45 13.32
CA ILE A 523 -3.68 7.74 12.63
C ILE A 523 -4.54 8.74 13.40
N LEU A 524 -5.74 8.35 13.83
CA LEU A 524 -6.63 9.24 14.59
C LEU A 524 -6.00 9.70 15.90
N ARG A 525 -5.45 8.77 16.68
CA ARG A 525 -4.77 9.10 17.94
C ARG A 525 -3.54 9.97 17.72
N SER A 526 -2.71 9.65 16.75
CA SER A 526 -1.51 10.43 16.41
C SER A 526 -1.85 11.82 15.88
N GLN A 527 -2.93 11.98 15.11
CA GLN A 527 -3.39 13.30 14.65
C GLN A 527 -3.81 14.17 15.83
N VAL A 528 -4.63 13.63 16.74
CA VAL A 528 -5.03 14.34 17.97
C VAL A 528 -3.79 14.70 18.81
N GLN A 529 -2.86 13.77 18.97
CA GLN A 529 -1.62 13.99 19.70
C GLN A 529 -0.73 15.08 19.06
N SER A 530 -0.63 15.11 17.72
CA SER A 530 0.12 16.13 16.99
C SER A 530 -0.47 17.54 17.13
N MET A 531 -1.77 17.65 17.42
CA MET A 531 -2.47 18.92 17.65
C MET A 531 -2.38 19.40 19.10
N LEU A 532 -2.31 18.49 20.08
CA LEU A 532 -2.44 18.79 21.50
C LEU A 532 -1.11 18.89 22.26
N LEU A 533 -0.02 18.30 21.76
CA LEU A 533 1.27 18.37 22.45
C LEU A 533 2.08 19.61 22.02
N PRO A 534 2.44 20.53 22.94
CA PRO A 534 3.56 21.43 22.70
C PRO A 534 4.87 20.63 22.65
N PRO A 535 5.92 21.11 21.96
CA PRO A 535 7.20 20.42 21.95
C PRO A 535 7.72 20.27 23.39
N SER A 536 7.84 19.03 23.84
CA SER A 536 8.47 18.66 25.12
C SER A 536 9.98 18.69 25.02
#